data_AF-A0A935FYM1-F1
#
_entry.id   AF-A0A935FYM1-F1
#
_cell.length_a   1.000
_cell.length_b   1.000
_cell.length_c   1.000
_cell.angle_alpha   90.00
_cell.angle_beta   90.00
_cell.angle_gamma   90.00
#
_symmetry.space_group_name_H-M   'P 1'
#
loop_
_entity.id
_entity.type
_entity.pdbx_description
1 polymer ?
#
loop_
_entity_poly.entity_id
_entity_poly.type
_entity_poly.pdbx_seq_one_letter_code
_entity_poly.pdbx_strand_id
1 'polypeptide(L)'
;MSHEIRTPMNGILGMPQPMARTELNERQRDYTIKAETATKALLGIINDILDFSKVEAGKLELDYSEFDLPELLRQLSVIVSANRRDKPVEILFDLDPCVPCAGRRCTAFTPGAAQFDGQRRQIHRAR
;
A
#
# COMPACT_ATOMS: atom_id res chain seq x y z
N MET A 1 -2.88 23.18 9.02
CA MET A 1 -1.57 22.56 9.30
C MET A 1 -1.11 21.50 8.28
N SER A 2 -1.83 20.40 8.01
CA SER A 2 -1.38 19.43 6.98
C SER A 2 -1.15 20.05 5.58
N HIS A 3 -2.00 21.01 5.18
CA HIS A 3 -1.87 21.73 3.91
C HIS A 3 -0.68 22.71 3.85
N GLU A 4 -0.26 23.24 5.00
CA GLU A 4 0.88 24.16 5.10
C GLU A 4 2.22 23.43 5.05
N ILE A 5 2.23 22.13 5.40
CA ILE A 5 3.40 21.27 5.28
C ILE A 5 3.45 20.59 3.90
N ARG A 6 2.30 20.20 3.33
CA ARG A 6 2.23 19.56 2.00
C ARG A 6 2.77 20.44 0.87
N THR A 7 2.47 21.73 0.86
CA THR A 7 2.90 22.65 -0.21
C THR A 7 4.42 22.79 -0.33
N PRO A 8 5.18 23.13 0.74
CA PRO A 8 6.65 23.20 0.64
C PRO A 8 7.27 21.82 0.39
N MET A 9 6.72 20.74 0.96
CA MET A 9 7.23 19.39 0.74
C MET A 9 7.07 18.92 -0.71
N ASN A 10 5.92 19.18 -1.33
CA ASN A 10 5.70 18.87 -2.75
C ASN A 10 6.64 19.68 -3.65
N GLY A 11 6.99 20.91 -3.26
CA GLY A 11 8.01 21.71 -3.94
C GLY A 11 9.39 21.04 -3.90
N ILE A 12 9.84 20.63 -2.71
CA ILE A 12 11.15 19.96 -2.55
C ILE A 12 11.17 18.60 -3.27
N LEU A 13 10.09 17.82 -3.21
CA LEU A 13 9.98 16.53 -3.89
C LEU A 13 9.92 16.68 -5.43
N GLY A 14 9.39 17.80 -5.93
CA GLY A 14 9.27 18.10 -7.35
C GLY A 14 10.53 18.67 -8.00
N MET A 15 11.47 19.22 -7.22
CA MET A 15 12.71 19.84 -7.70
C MET A 15 13.71 18.88 -8.37
N PRO A 16 13.89 17.63 -7.92
CA PRO A 16 14.79 16.67 -8.56
C PRO A 16 14.42 16.33 -10.01
N GLN A 17 13.12 16.32 -10.35
CA GLN A 17 12.64 15.94 -11.68
C GLN A 17 13.11 16.85 -12.83
N PRO A 18 12.96 18.19 -12.77
CA PRO A 18 13.51 19.08 -13.78
C PRO A 18 15.05 19.10 -13.76
N MET A 19 15.69 18.97 -12.59
CA MET A 19 17.16 18.88 -12.51
C MET A 19 17.70 17.65 -13.25
N ALA A 20 17.01 16.51 -13.14
CA ALA A 20 17.37 15.29 -13.86
C ALA A 20 17.26 15.41 -15.40
N ARG A 21 16.56 16.44 -15.91
CA ARG A 21 16.47 16.76 -17.35
C ARG A 21 17.57 17.70 -17.84
N THR A 22 18.46 18.15 -16.95
CA THR A 22 19.61 19.00 -17.29
C THR A 22 20.89 18.18 -17.39
N GLU A 23 21.94 18.73 -18.00
CA GLU A 23 23.26 18.09 -18.01
C GLU A 23 23.87 18.13 -16.60
N LEU A 24 23.94 16.96 -15.96
CA LEU A 24 24.51 16.77 -14.63
C LEU A 24 25.76 15.91 -14.72
N ASN A 25 26.83 16.30 -14.03
CA ASN A 25 27.96 15.40 -13.82
C ASN A 25 27.61 14.29 -12.81
N GLU A 26 28.42 13.22 -12.76
CA GLU A 26 28.14 12.05 -11.91
C GLU A 26 27.94 12.40 -10.43
N ARG A 27 28.72 13.34 -9.88
CA ARG A 27 28.59 13.78 -8.49
C ARG A 27 27.30 14.55 -8.24
N GLN A 28 26.93 15.45 -9.15
CA GLN A 28 25.67 16.20 -9.07
C GLN A 28 24.47 15.25 -9.13
N ARG A 29 24.51 14.25 -10.01
CA ARG A 29 23.47 13.24 -10.11
C ARG A 29 23.34 12.43 -8.81
N ASP A 30 24.45 12.02 -8.22
CA ASP A 30 24.47 11.31 -6.93
C ASP A 30 23.88 12.17 -5.80
N TYR A 31 24.21 13.47 -5.75
CA TYR A 31 23.60 14.40 -4.79
C TYR A 31 22.09 14.56 -5.00
N THR A 32 21.63 14.69 -6.24
CA THR A 32 20.20 14.79 -6.55
C THR A 32 19.44 13.54 -6.11
N ILE A 33 19.98 12.34 -6.36
CA ILE A 33 19.38 11.07 -5.94
C ILE A 33 19.32 10.96 -4.41
N LYS A 34 20.41 11.33 -3.72
CA LYS A 34 20.46 11.33 -2.25
C LYS A 34 19.47 12.31 -1.65
N ALA A 35 19.37 13.51 -2.21
CA ALA A 35 18.41 14.52 -1.79
C ALA A 35 16.97 14.04 -1.97
N GLU A 36 16.62 13.50 -3.14
CA GLU A 36 15.30 12.93 -3.41
C GLU A 36 14.93 11.83 -2.41
N THR A 37 15.88 10.92 -2.13
CA THR A 37 15.69 9.83 -1.18
C THR A 37 15.46 10.35 0.23
N ALA A 38 16.26 11.32 0.68
CA ALA A 38 16.12 11.94 2.00
C ALA A 38 14.78 12.69 2.14
N THR A 39 14.36 13.44 1.12
CA THR A 39 13.06 14.13 1.10
C THR A 39 11.89 13.16 1.19
N LYS A 40 11.94 12.03 0.47
CA LYS A 40 10.89 10.99 0.56
C LYS A 40 10.82 10.38 1.96
N ALA A 41 11.95 10.08 2.57
CA ALA A 41 12.01 9.57 3.93
C ALA A 41 11.44 10.58 4.94
N LEU A 42 11.82 11.85 4.83
CA LEU A 42 11.31 12.92 5.68
C LEU A 42 9.80 13.12 5.53
N LEU A 43 9.28 13.03 4.30
CA LEU A 43 7.84 13.12 4.05
C LEU A 43 7.07 12.00 4.75
N GLY A 44 7.62 10.78 4.76
CA GLY A 44 7.07 9.66 5.52
C GLY A 44 6.94 10.00 7.00
N ILE A 45 8.03 10.42 7.63
CA ILE A 45 8.05 10.80 9.05
C ILE A 45 7.05 11.93 9.36
N ILE A 46 6.98 12.95 8.50
CA ILE A 46 6.03 14.05 8.65
C ILE A 46 4.58 13.55 8.58
N ASN A 47 4.26 12.68 7.62
CA ASN A 47 2.93 12.12 7.49
C ASN A 47 2.55 11.29 8.73
N ASP A 48 3.48 10.48 9.23
CA ASP A 48 3.27 9.67 10.44
C ASP A 48 2.96 10.55 11.66
N ILE A 49 3.70 11.65 11.85
CA ILE A 49 3.47 12.61 12.94
C ILE A 49 2.10 13.30 12.78
N LEU A 50 1.73 13.68 11.55
CA LEU A 50 0.45 14.33 11.28
C LEU A 50 -0.73 13.37 11.54
N ASP A 51 -0.59 12.10 11.18
CA ASP A 51 -1.63 11.11 11.40
C ASP A 51 -1.73 10.72 12.88
N PHE A 52 -0.60 10.58 13.59
CA PHE A 52 -0.60 10.46 15.04
C PHE A 52 -1.31 11.63 15.74
N SER A 53 -1.02 12.87 15.30
CA SER A 53 -1.65 14.07 15.84
C SER A 53 -3.16 14.11 15.62
N LYS A 54 -3.67 13.55 14.51
CA LYS A 54 -5.12 13.43 14.27
C LYS A 54 -5.76 12.40 15.19
N VAL A 55 -5.07 11.27 15.43
CA VAL A 55 -5.55 10.21 16.33
C VAL A 55 -5.66 10.73 17.76
N GLU A 56 -4.62 11.38 18.30
CA GLU A 56 -4.65 11.93 19.66
C GLU A 56 -5.70 13.02 19.85
N ALA A 57 -5.93 13.84 18.82
CA ALA A 57 -6.96 14.87 18.84
C ALA A 57 -8.40 14.31 18.67
N GLY A 58 -8.56 12.99 18.47
CA GLY A 58 -9.85 12.37 18.18
C GLY A 58 -10.45 12.81 16.84
N LYS A 59 -9.63 13.33 15.93
CA LYS A 59 -10.04 13.87 14.61
C LYS A 59 -9.83 12.88 13.46
N LEU A 60 -9.49 11.62 13.76
CA LEU A 60 -9.43 10.57 12.76
C LEU A 60 -10.85 10.10 12.47
N GLU A 61 -11.37 10.47 11.32
CA GLU A 61 -12.65 9.97 10.82
C GLU A 61 -12.41 8.82 9.83
N LEU A 62 -13.16 7.73 9.98
CA LEU A 62 -13.14 6.62 9.04
C LEU A 62 -14.08 6.96 7.88
N ASP A 63 -13.54 6.92 6.66
CA ASP A 63 -14.35 7.03 5.45
C ASP A 63 -14.91 5.64 5.09
N TYR A 64 -16.23 5.52 5.11
CA TYR A 64 -16.93 4.29 4.76
C TYR A 64 -17.27 4.31 3.29
N SER A 65 -16.52 3.55 2.50
CA SER A 65 -16.78 3.35 1.09
C SER A 65 -16.96 1.86 0.78
N GLU A 66 -17.78 1.58 -0.24
CA GLU A 66 -17.87 0.23 -0.78
C GLU A 66 -16.59 -0.08 -1.56
N PHE A 67 -15.94 -1.20 -1.23
CA PHE A 67 -14.76 -1.67 -1.93
C PHE A 67 -14.87 -3.16 -2.26
N ASP A 68 -14.24 -3.58 -3.35
CA ASP A 68 -14.16 -4.98 -3.74
C ASP A 68 -12.88 -5.61 -3.18
N LEU A 69 -13.03 -6.40 -2.13
CA LEU A 69 -11.91 -7.01 -1.41
C LEU A 69 -11.02 -7.90 -2.32
N PRO A 70 -11.56 -8.81 -3.16
CA PRO A 70 -10.78 -9.55 -4.15
C PRO A 70 -9.91 -8.66 -5.04
N GLU A 71 -10.45 -7.56 -5.57
CA GLU A 71 -9.72 -6.63 -6.42
C GLU A 71 -8.63 -5.89 -5.64
N LEU A 72 -8.94 -5.46 -4.40
CA LEU A 72 -7.95 -4.85 -3.50
C LEU A 72 -6.78 -5.81 -3.23
N LEU A 73 -7.06 -7.07 -2.92
CA LEU A 73 -6.04 -8.09 -2.67
C LEU A 73 -5.23 -8.39 -3.93
N ARG A 74 -5.85 -8.38 -5.12
CA ARG A 74 -5.15 -8.51 -6.40
C ARG A 74 -4.17 -7.36 -6.60
N GLN A 75 -4.59 -6.11 -6.36
CA GLN A 75 -3.70 -4.95 -6.47
C GLN A 75 -2.55 -5.03 -5.46
N LEU A 76 -2.84 -5.45 -4.23
CA LEU A 76 -1.83 -5.67 -3.20
C LEU A 76 -0.82 -6.75 -3.61
N SER A 77 -1.27 -7.83 -4.24
CA SER A 77 -0.41 -8.90 -4.74
C SER A 77 0.65 -8.40 -5.72
N VAL A 78 0.28 -7.47 -6.61
CA VAL A 78 1.18 -6.86 -7.60
C VAL A 78 2.24 -6.01 -6.91
N ILE A 79 1.83 -5.16 -5.96
CA ILE A 79 2.74 -4.26 -5.23
C ILE A 79 3.74 -5.05 -4.38
N VAL A 80 3.27 -6.06 -3.66
CA VAL A 80 4.14 -6.88 -2.80
C VAL A 80 5.06 -7.73 -3.65
N SER A 81 4.59 -8.28 -4.78
CA SER A 81 5.43 -9.03 -5.72
C SER A 81 6.53 -8.18 -6.34
N ALA A 82 6.26 -6.92 -6.68
CA ALA A 82 7.27 -5.99 -7.21
C ALA A 82 8.35 -5.63 -6.17
N ASN A 83 8.04 -5.70 -4.87
CA ASN A 83 9.01 -5.47 -3.79
C ASN A 83 9.83 -6.71 -3.42
N ARG A 84 9.54 -7.88 -4.01
CA ARG A 84 10.35 -9.09 -3.85
C ARG A 84 11.62 -8.98 -4.68
N ARG A 85 12.67 -8.42 -4.10
CA ARG A 85 14.04 -8.48 -4.63
C ARG A 85 14.54 -9.94 -4.60
N ASP A 86 14.24 -10.71 -5.64
CA ASP A 86 14.75 -12.06 -5.97
C ASP A 86 14.65 -13.16 -4.90
N LYS A 87 13.87 -12.94 -3.82
CA LYS A 87 13.63 -13.97 -2.81
C LYS A 87 12.54 -14.94 -3.31
N PRO A 88 12.78 -16.27 -3.30
CA PRO A 88 11.84 -17.29 -3.76
C PRO A 88 10.77 -17.54 -2.69
N VAL A 89 10.00 -16.52 -2.37
CA VAL A 89 8.87 -16.62 -1.46
C VAL A 89 7.63 -16.60 -2.36
N GLU A 90 6.54 -17.25 -1.94
CA GLU A 90 5.23 -17.20 -2.62
C GLU A 90 4.25 -16.33 -1.81
N ILE A 91 3.26 -15.69 -2.44
CA ILE A 91 2.18 -14.97 -1.72
C ILE A 91 0.88 -15.69 -2.09
N LEU A 92 0.19 -16.18 -1.07
CA LEU A 92 -1.11 -16.81 -1.20
C LEU A 92 -2.12 -15.99 -0.40
N PHE A 93 -3.25 -15.65 -1.02
CA PHE A 93 -4.40 -15.09 -0.32
C PHE A 93 -5.44 -16.19 -0.19
N ASP A 94 -5.76 -16.57 1.04
CA ASP A 94 -6.83 -17.49 1.36
C ASP A 94 -7.99 -16.67 1.94
N LEU A 95 -9.13 -16.69 1.25
CA LEU A 95 -10.32 -15.91 1.60
C LEU A 95 -11.43 -16.86 1.99
N ASP A 96 -12.00 -16.66 3.17
CA ASP A 96 -13.18 -17.41 3.59
C ASP A 96 -14.34 -17.10 2.62
N PRO A 97 -15.07 -18.11 2.10
CA PRO A 97 -16.24 -17.91 1.25
C PRO A 97 -17.34 -17.03 1.87
N CYS A 98 -17.35 -16.91 3.20
CA CYS A 98 -18.25 -16.04 3.95
C CYS A 98 -17.81 -14.58 3.94
N VAL A 99 -16.66 -14.21 3.35
CA VAL A 99 -16.27 -12.81 3.22
C VAL A 99 -17.06 -12.17 2.07
N PRO A 100 -17.77 -11.07 2.32
CA PRO A 100 -18.61 -10.45 1.31
C PRO A 100 -17.75 -9.74 0.25
N CYS A 101 -17.73 -10.27 -0.97
CA CYS A 101 -17.23 -9.53 -2.14
C CYS A 101 -18.27 -8.48 -2.54
N ALA A 102 -17.83 -7.28 -2.92
CA ALA A 102 -18.63 -6.05 -3.06
C ALA A 102 -20.14 -6.26 -3.29
N GLY A 103 -20.96 -5.75 -2.37
CA GLY A 103 -22.42 -5.71 -2.49
C GLY A 103 -23.17 -7.01 -2.15
N ARG A 104 -22.50 -8.11 -1.79
CA ARG A 104 -23.18 -9.33 -1.29
C ARG A 104 -23.19 -9.36 0.23
N ARG A 105 -24.37 -9.38 0.86
CA ARG A 105 -24.49 -9.70 2.29
C ARG A 105 -24.17 -11.17 2.52
N CYS A 106 -23.34 -11.48 3.51
CA CYS A 106 -23.10 -12.85 3.96
C CYS A 106 -24.44 -13.48 4.39
N THR A 107 -24.95 -14.44 3.64
CA THR A 107 -26.16 -15.19 4.02
C THR A 107 -25.83 -16.48 4.78
N ALA A 108 -24.57 -16.71 5.14
CA ALA A 108 -24.12 -17.93 5.80
C ALA A 108 -23.46 -17.62 7.15
N PHE A 109 -24.26 -17.20 8.14
CA PHE A 109 -23.93 -17.43 9.54
C PHE A 109 -24.92 -18.46 10.09
N THR A 110 -24.67 -19.74 9.80
CA THR A 110 -25.33 -20.85 10.50
C THR A 110 -24.36 -21.31 11.59
N PRO A 111 -24.66 -21.10 12.88
CA PRO A 111 -23.79 -21.58 13.94
C PRO A 111 -23.98 -23.10 14.04
N GLY A 112 -23.02 -23.89 13.51
CA GLY A 112 -23.03 -25.34 13.75
C GLY A 112 -22.37 -26.27 12.73
N ALA A 113 -21.84 -25.81 11.60
CA ALA A 113 -21.26 -26.71 10.59
C ALA A 113 -19.78 -26.41 10.31
N ALA A 114 -18.93 -26.45 11.34
CA ALA A 114 -17.51 -26.66 11.15
C ALA A 114 -17.26 -28.15 10.86
N GLN A 115 -17.70 -28.62 9.69
CA GLN A 115 -17.20 -29.87 9.11
C GLN A 115 -15.94 -29.52 8.33
N PHE A 116 -14.80 -29.81 8.95
CA PHE A 116 -13.52 -29.99 8.29
C PHE A 116 -13.71 -31.04 7.17
N ASP A 117 -13.96 -30.60 5.93
CA ASP A 117 -13.85 -31.45 4.76
C ASP A 117 -12.48 -31.22 4.11
N GLY A 118 -11.60 -32.20 4.31
CA GLY A 118 -10.31 -32.29 3.67
C GLY A 118 -10.44 -32.60 2.18
N GLN A 119 -10.75 -31.60 1.36
CA GLN A 119 -10.57 -31.69 -0.09
C GLN A 119 -9.56 -30.67 -0.60
N ARG A 120 -8.32 -31.17 -0.73
CA ARG A 120 -7.34 -30.72 -1.72
C ARG A 120 -8.05 -30.45 -3.06
N ARG A 121 -8.15 -29.19 -3.48
CA ARG A 121 -8.47 -28.86 -4.88
C ARG A 121 -7.43 -27.91 -5.46
N GLN A 122 -6.54 -28.56 -6.20
CA GLN A 122 -5.95 -28.13 -7.48
C GLN A 122 -5.12 -26.84 -7.48
N ILE A 123 -3.85 -27.09 -7.18
CA ILE A 123 -2.64 -26.51 -7.77
C ILE A 123 -2.89 -26.07 -9.23
N HIS A 124 -3.10 -24.78 -9.46
CA HIS A 124 -2.81 -24.18 -10.76
C HIS A 124 -1.32 -23.84 -10.82
N ARG A 125 -0.52 -24.85 -11.22
CA ARG A 125 0.80 -24.63 -11.80
C ARG A 125 0.60 -23.86 -13.12
N ALA A 126 0.85 -22.56 -13.12
CA ALA A 126 1.21 -21.86 -14.34
C ALA A 126 2.73 -22.01 -14.51
N ARG A 127 3.13 -22.58 -15.66
CA ARG A 127 4.50 -22.60 -16.15
C ARG A 127 4.94 -21.20 -16.55
#